data_AF-A0A292SPF0-F1
#
_entry.id   AF-A0A292SPF0-F1
#
_cell.length_a   1.000
_cell.length_b   1.000
_cell.length_c   1.000
_cell.angle_alpha   90.00
_cell.angle_beta   90.00
_cell.angle_gamma   90.00
#
_symmetry.space_group_name_H-M   'P 1'
#
loop_
_entity.id
_entity.type
_entity.pdbx_description
1 polymer ?
#
loop_
_entity_poly.entity_id
_entity_poly.type
_entity_poly.pdbx_seq_one_letter_code
_entity_poly.pdbx_strand_id
1 'polypeptide(L)'
;MKLMMKKALLLASVMVFAASAMTYAADSTTPASTPVKVTAEKAQECKKPPKNPEFKKRQAEFDKRLKLTDAQKAKAEQIRQKGHEQMKPIMEKLKEKRLEAEAVKRSRMATQMQEEKLEQLNKEIRALKRAAHELRMQNMKEFEAILTKKQLKELKKMKDEGRKKFEKEHKKNGHPPFGPGFGPKPDGPRPEGPCPPPPAAEPADK
;
A
#
# COMPACT_ATOMS: atom_id res chain seq x y z
N MET A 1 -16.50 -49.20 9.23
CA MET A 1 -16.43 -49.48 7.78
C MET A 1 -15.72 -48.32 7.09
N LYS A 2 -14.61 -48.62 6.40
CA LYS A 2 -13.88 -47.71 5.48
C LYS A 2 -14.81 -47.30 4.34
N LEU A 3 -14.72 -46.07 3.85
CA LEU A 3 -14.73 -45.83 2.41
C LEU A 3 -13.93 -44.56 2.07
N MET A 4 -12.80 -44.79 1.40
CA MET A 4 -11.98 -43.82 0.69
C MET A 4 -12.58 -43.64 -0.70
N MET A 5 -12.81 -42.41 -1.16
CA MET A 5 -12.96 -42.07 -2.59
C MET A 5 -12.19 -40.76 -2.81
N LYS A 6 -10.92 -40.84 -3.22
CA LYS A 6 -10.41 -40.93 -4.60
C LYS A 6 -10.24 -39.53 -5.23
N LYS A 7 -8.98 -39.24 -5.53
CA LYS A 7 -8.48 -38.08 -6.25
C LYS A 7 -8.89 -38.16 -7.74
N ALA A 8 -8.83 -36.99 -8.37
CA ALA A 8 -8.66 -36.70 -9.81
C ALA A 8 -9.86 -36.12 -10.53
N LEU A 9 -9.53 -35.35 -11.59
CA LEU A 9 -10.33 -34.79 -12.70
C LEU A 9 -10.75 -33.31 -12.49
N LEU A 10 -10.47 -32.28 -13.32
CA LEU A 10 -9.77 -31.95 -14.60
C LEU A 10 -9.62 -30.39 -14.58
N LEU A 11 -8.50 -29.74 -14.93
CA LEU A 11 -7.97 -29.42 -16.26
C LEU A 11 -8.89 -28.54 -17.17
N ALA A 12 -8.43 -27.30 -17.41
CA ALA A 12 -8.64 -26.41 -18.57
C ALA A 12 -10.02 -25.75 -18.86
N SER A 13 -10.00 -24.41 -18.89
CA SER A 13 -10.80 -23.53 -19.77
C SER A 13 -10.12 -22.15 -19.75
N VAL A 14 -9.09 -21.93 -20.56
CA VAL A 14 -9.11 -21.34 -21.92
C VAL A 14 -9.83 -20.00 -21.98
N MET A 15 -8.98 -18.98 -22.19
CA MET A 15 -9.26 -17.58 -22.47
C MET A 15 -9.98 -17.45 -23.81
N VAL A 16 -11.09 -16.71 -23.86
CA VAL A 16 -11.58 -16.11 -25.11
C VAL A 16 -11.83 -14.63 -24.87
N PHE A 17 -10.88 -13.82 -25.30
CA PHE A 17 -11.08 -12.40 -25.60
C PHE A 17 -11.87 -12.32 -26.90
N ALA A 18 -13.13 -11.91 -26.83
CA ALA A 18 -13.88 -11.49 -28.02
C ALA A 18 -13.79 -9.96 -28.11
N ALA A 19 -12.95 -9.48 -29.03
CA ALA A 19 -12.93 -8.10 -29.47
C ALA A 19 -14.02 -7.91 -30.53
N SER A 20 -15.06 -7.14 -30.22
CA SER A 20 -16.00 -6.62 -31.22
C SER A 20 -15.56 -5.22 -31.62
N ALA A 21 -14.95 -5.12 -32.80
CA ALA A 21 -14.83 -3.87 -33.52
C ALA A 21 -16.19 -3.53 -34.13
N MET A 22 -16.76 -2.37 -33.78
CA MET A 22 -17.76 -1.71 -34.59
C MET A 22 -17.26 -0.30 -34.93
N THR A 23 -16.92 -0.12 -36.19
CA THR A 23 -16.76 1.16 -36.85
C THR A 23 -18.14 1.66 -37.29
N TYR A 24 -18.53 2.88 -36.93
CA TYR A 24 -19.32 3.76 -37.80
C TYR A 24 -19.22 5.21 -37.32
N ALA A 25 -18.99 6.10 -38.28
CA ALA A 25 -18.89 7.55 -38.13
C ALA A 25 -20.28 8.21 -38.27
N ALA A 26 -20.53 9.29 -37.53
CA ALA A 26 -21.48 10.35 -37.89
C ALA A 26 -21.22 11.61 -37.04
N ASP A 27 -21.16 12.74 -37.73
CA ASP A 27 -20.87 14.08 -37.25
C ASP A 27 -21.80 14.56 -36.13
N SER A 28 -21.23 15.15 -35.08
CA SER A 28 -21.84 16.28 -34.39
C SER A 28 -20.77 17.11 -33.67
N THR A 29 -20.74 18.38 -34.05
CA THR A 29 -19.88 19.46 -33.60
C THR A 29 -19.76 19.52 -32.07
N THR A 30 -18.57 19.23 -31.53
CA THR A 30 -18.15 19.62 -30.18
C THR A 30 -16.66 19.96 -30.19
N PRO A 31 -16.21 21.01 -29.48
CA PRO A 31 -14.83 21.46 -29.56
C PRO A 31 -13.90 20.40 -28.99
N ALA A 32 -12.88 20.06 -29.77
CA ALA A 32 -11.86 19.07 -29.48
C ALA A 32 -11.17 19.36 -28.13
N SER A 33 -11.52 18.56 -27.11
CA SER A 33 -10.66 18.37 -25.95
C SER A 33 -9.53 17.44 -26.38
N THR A 34 -8.40 18.04 -26.75
CA THR A 34 -7.16 17.31 -27.03
C THR A 34 -6.83 16.41 -25.83
N PRO A 35 -6.63 15.10 -26.01
CA PRO A 35 -6.09 14.27 -24.95
C PRO A 35 -4.67 14.76 -24.65
N VAL A 36 -4.45 15.27 -23.44
CA VAL A 36 -3.12 15.60 -22.94
C VAL A 36 -2.34 14.28 -22.90
N LYS A 37 -1.53 14.06 -23.92
CA LYS A 37 -0.59 12.95 -24.00
C LYS A 37 0.44 13.21 -22.92
N VAL A 38 0.24 12.61 -21.74
CA VAL A 38 1.24 12.61 -20.67
C VAL A 38 2.36 11.71 -21.15
N THR A 39 3.27 12.26 -21.95
CA THR A 39 4.58 11.67 -22.15
C THR A 39 5.26 11.68 -20.79
N ALA A 40 5.26 10.52 -20.15
CA ALA A 40 6.09 10.26 -18.99
C ALA A 40 7.54 10.42 -19.42
N GLU A 41 8.07 11.63 -19.32
CA GLU A 41 9.51 11.86 -19.35
C GLU A 41 10.11 10.91 -18.32
N LYS A 42 11.00 10.04 -18.80
CA LYS A 42 11.65 8.99 -18.03
C LYS A 42 12.32 9.66 -16.83
N ALA A 43 11.64 9.61 -15.67
CA ALA A 43 12.14 10.16 -14.43
C ALA A 43 13.60 9.70 -14.26
N GLN A 44 14.50 10.68 -14.17
CA GLN A 44 15.94 10.48 -14.00
C GLN A 44 16.17 9.31 -13.05
N GLU A 45 16.91 8.29 -13.51
CA GLU A 45 17.06 7.01 -12.83
C GLU A 45 17.83 7.23 -11.52
N CYS A 46 17.13 7.68 -10.47
CA CYS A 46 17.66 7.82 -9.13
C CYS A 46 18.10 6.43 -8.69
N LYS A 47 19.41 6.18 -8.77
CA LYS A 47 20.02 4.94 -8.28
C LYS A 47 19.56 4.76 -6.84
N LYS A 48 18.92 3.63 -6.56
CA LYS A 48 18.46 3.33 -5.20
C LYS A 48 19.65 3.47 -4.26
N PRO A 49 19.55 4.28 -3.18
CA PRO A 49 20.64 4.40 -2.23
C PRO A 49 21.02 3.01 -1.69
N PRO A 50 22.30 2.76 -1.42
CA PRO A 50 22.76 1.47 -0.93
C PRO A 50 21.98 1.06 0.32
N LYS A 51 21.67 -0.24 0.43
CA LYS A 51 20.98 -0.77 1.62
C LYS A 51 21.82 -0.43 2.85
N ASN A 52 21.24 0.32 3.79
CA ASN A 52 21.91 0.70 5.02
C ASN A 52 22.45 -0.56 5.74
N PRO A 53 23.75 -0.65 6.07
CA PRO A 53 24.33 -1.80 6.76
C PRO A 53 23.65 -2.10 8.11
N GLU A 54 23.04 -1.11 8.76
CA GLU A 54 22.22 -1.27 9.97
C GLU A 54 21.00 -2.17 9.76
N PHE A 55 20.52 -2.35 8.53
CA PHE A 55 19.39 -3.26 8.27
C PHE A 55 19.75 -4.71 8.61
N LYS A 56 20.92 -5.17 8.16
CA LYS A 56 21.37 -6.55 8.43
C LYS A 56 21.60 -6.77 9.92
N LYS A 57 22.15 -5.76 10.62
CA LYS A 57 22.35 -5.82 12.09
C LYS A 57 21.03 -5.95 12.84
N ARG A 58 20.05 -5.09 12.54
CA ARG A 58 18.71 -5.16 13.16
C ARG A 58 17.98 -6.47 12.87
N GLN A 59 18.16 -7.02 11.67
CA GLN A 59 17.60 -8.32 11.32
C GLN A 59 18.25 -9.44 12.15
N ALA A 60 19.59 -9.44 12.29
CA ALA A 60 20.28 -10.42 13.11
C ALA A 60 19.91 -10.31 14.61
N GLU A 61 19.76 -9.10 15.13
CA GLU A 61 19.27 -8.85 16.50
C GLU A 61 17.85 -9.38 16.70
N PHE A 62 16.97 -9.15 15.72
CA PHE A 62 15.60 -9.66 15.73
C PHE A 62 15.58 -11.19 15.75
N ASP A 63 16.32 -11.84 14.85
CA ASP A 63 16.39 -13.30 14.76
C ASP A 63 16.98 -13.92 16.03
N LYS A 64 17.99 -13.27 16.63
CA LYS A 64 18.61 -13.69 17.89
C LYS A 64 17.65 -13.56 19.08
N ARG A 65 16.94 -12.43 19.19
CA ARG A 65 15.98 -12.19 20.28
C ARG A 65 14.80 -13.15 20.21
N LEU A 66 14.31 -13.42 19.01
CA LEU A 66 13.19 -14.33 18.78
C LEU A 66 13.62 -15.81 18.72
N LYS A 67 14.93 -16.09 18.76
CA LYS A 67 15.51 -17.44 18.69
C LYS A 67 14.91 -18.26 17.54
N LEU A 68 14.86 -17.67 16.34
CA LEU A 68 14.29 -18.34 15.17
C LEU A 68 15.14 -19.55 14.78
N THR A 69 14.48 -20.67 14.47
CA THR A 69 15.15 -21.82 13.84
C THR A 69 15.46 -21.50 12.38
N ASP A 70 16.42 -22.19 11.78
CA ASP A 70 16.80 -21.92 10.38
C ASP A 70 15.65 -22.21 9.41
N ALA A 71 14.81 -23.21 9.71
CA ALA A 71 13.57 -23.46 8.98
C ALA A 71 12.57 -22.30 9.09
N GLN A 72 12.44 -21.67 10.26
CA GLN A 72 11.60 -20.47 10.43
C GLN A 72 12.18 -19.26 9.69
N LYS A 73 13.51 -19.08 9.72
CA LYS A 73 14.18 -18.00 8.97
C LYS A 73 13.98 -18.13 7.47
N ALA A 74 14.08 -19.34 6.92
CA ALA A 74 13.83 -19.62 5.51
C ALA A 74 12.39 -19.29 5.12
N LYS A 75 11.40 -19.72 5.91
CA LYS A 75 9.98 -19.36 5.69
C LYS A 75 9.74 -17.86 5.80
N ALA A 76 10.36 -17.19 6.78
CA ALA A 76 10.26 -15.75 6.94
C ALA A 76 10.84 -14.99 5.74
N GLU A 77 11.95 -15.47 5.15
CA GLU A 77 12.53 -14.90 3.94
C GLU A 77 11.61 -15.09 2.72
N GLN A 78 11.01 -16.28 2.56
CA GLN A 78 10.01 -16.51 1.51
C GLN A 78 8.80 -15.59 1.63
N ILE A 79 8.28 -15.38 2.85
CA ILE A 79 7.18 -14.43 3.10
C ILE A 79 7.60 -13.01 2.72
N ARG A 80 8.83 -12.59 3.04
CA ARG A 80 9.36 -11.27 2.65
C ARG A 80 9.47 -11.12 1.14
N GLN A 81 9.98 -12.13 0.43
CA GLN A 81 10.16 -12.10 -1.02
C GLN A 81 8.82 -12.06 -1.75
N LYS A 82 7.91 -12.99 -1.42
CA LYS A 82 6.55 -13.02 -1.95
C LYS A 82 5.81 -11.72 -1.67
N GLY A 83 5.89 -11.22 -0.43
CA GLY A 83 5.30 -9.96 -0.04
C GLY A 83 5.87 -8.77 -0.82
N HIS A 84 7.17 -8.77 -1.12
CA HIS A 84 7.80 -7.74 -1.94
C HIS A 84 7.30 -7.79 -3.39
N GLU A 85 7.20 -8.98 -3.97
CA GLU A 85 6.69 -9.17 -5.34
C GLU A 85 5.24 -8.72 -5.48
N GLN A 86 4.36 -9.11 -4.55
CA GLN A 86 2.96 -8.70 -4.53
C GLN A 86 2.81 -7.18 -4.29
N MET A 87 3.75 -6.55 -3.59
CA MET A 87 3.73 -5.12 -3.30
C MET A 87 4.14 -4.25 -4.50
N LYS A 88 5.05 -4.73 -5.36
CA LYS A 88 5.55 -3.98 -6.53
C LYS A 88 4.43 -3.38 -7.39
N PRO A 89 3.45 -4.14 -7.91
CA PRO A 89 2.42 -3.58 -8.77
C PRO A 89 1.53 -2.54 -8.06
N ILE A 90 1.28 -2.70 -6.76
CA ILE A 90 0.51 -1.72 -5.98
C ILE A 90 1.29 -0.40 -5.86
N MET A 91 2.60 -0.47 -5.62
CA MET A 91 3.47 0.70 -5.50
C MET A 91 3.68 1.42 -6.84
N GLU A 92 3.76 0.67 -7.94
CA GLU A 92 3.82 1.23 -9.30
C GLU A 92 2.53 2.01 -9.63
N LYS A 93 1.36 1.39 -9.47
CA LYS A 93 0.06 2.06 -9.62
C LYS A 93 -0.08 3.28 -8.72
N LEU A 94 0.41 3.20 -7.47
CA LEU A 94 0.39 4.32 -6.54
C LEU A 94 1.28 5.48 -7.01
N LYS A 95 2.43 5.18 -7.64
CA LYS A 95 3.32 6.19 -8.21
C LYS A 95 2.66 6.86 -9.41
N GLU A 96 2.09 6.07 -10.33
CA GLU A 96 1.37 6.56 -11.51
C GLU A 96 0.23 7.51 -11.11
N LYS A 97 -0.63 7.10 -10.17
CA LYS A 97 -1.75 7.93 -9.73
C LYS A 97 -1.33 9.20 -9.00
N ARG A 98 -0.18 9.20 -8.32
CA ARG A 98 0.39 10.43 -7.75
C ARG A 98 0.90 11.38 -8.83
N LEU A 99 1.56 10.85 -9.86
CA LEU A 99 2.00 11.66 -11.00
C LEU A 99 0.80 12.25 -11.76
N GLU A 100 -0.27 11.47 -11.93
CA GLU A 100 -1.52 11.95 -12.52
C GLU A 100 -2.13 13.08 -11.68
N ALA A 101 -2.20 12.91 -10.36
CA ALA A 101 -2.68 13.96 -9.47
C ALA A 101 -1.79 15.22 -9.49
N GLU A 102 -0.47 15.07 -9.62
CA GLU A 102 0.44 16.20 -9.80
C GLU A 102 0.27 16.89 -11.15
N ALA A 103 0.04 16.14 -12.23
CA ALA A 103 -0.24 16.69 -13.54
C ALA A 103 -1.56 17.48 -13.55
N VAL A 104 -2.62 16.96 -12.92
CA VAL A 104 -3.89 17.68 -12.74
C VAL A 104 -3.68 18.97 -11.96
N LYS A 105 -2.85 18.95 -10.90
CA LYS A 105 -2.51 20.16 -10.13
C LYS A 105 -1.77 21.23 -10.91
N ARG A 106 -0.94 20.84 -11.89
CA ARG A 106 -0.17 21.75 -12.74
C ARG A 106 -0.92 22.16 -14.01
N SER A 107 -2.04 21.50 -14.33
CA SER A 107 -2.83 21.77 -15.52
C SER A 107 -3.56 23.12 -15.40
N ARG A 108 -3.75 23.81 -16.52
CA ARG A 108 -4.54 25.05 -16.61
C ARG A 108 -6.03 24.75 -16.80
N MET A 109 -6.59 23.86 -15.98
CA MET A 109 -8.01 23.51 -16.00
C MET A 109 -8.83 24.46 -15.13
N ALA A 110 -10.16 24.48 -15.34
CA ALA A 110 -11.07 25.15 -14.41
C ALA A 110 -11.01 24.49 -13.03
N THR A 111 -11.05 25.30 -11.96
CA THR A 111 -10.85 24.86 -10.57
C THR A 111 -11.80 23.74 -10.16
N GLN A 112 -13.08 23.84 -10.53
CA GLN A 112 -14.09 22.83 -10.20
C GLN A 112 -13.77 21.46 -10.83
N MET A 113 -13.43 21.44 -12.13
CA MET A 113 -13.03 20.20 -12.80
C MET A 113 -11.71 19.64 -12.26
N GLN A 114 -10.81 20.50 -11.81
CA GLN A 114 -9.55 20.09 -11.18
C GLN A 114 -9.82 19.40 -9.83
N GLU A 115 -10.71 19.96 -9.01
CA GLU A 115 -11.10 19.40 -7.72
C GLU A 115 -11.78 18.04 -7.87
N GLU A 116 -12.74 17.91 -8.79
CA GLU A 116 -13.44 16.65 -9.07
C GLU A 116 -12.47 15.54 -9.49
N LYS A 117 -11.57 15.83 -10.44
CA LYS A 117 -10.53 14.89 -10.87
C LYS A 117 -9.60 14.51 -9.74
N LEU A 118 -9.18 15.48 -8.92
CA LEU A 118 -8.32 15.21 -7.76
C LEU A 118 -9.04 14.39 -6.71
N GLU A 119 -10.34 14.58 -6.49
CA GLU A 119 -11.11 13.79 -5.54
C GLU A 119 -11.19 12.33 -5.98
N GLN A 120 -11.47 12.07 -7.26
CA GLN A 120 -11.46 10.73 -7.84
C GLN A 120 -10.08 10.06 -7.70
N LEU A 121 -9.02 10.75 -8.11
CA LEU A 121 -7.64 10.24 -7.97
C LEU A 121 -7.26 9.99 -6.50
N ASN A 122 -7.69 10.86 -5.59
CA ASN A 122 -7.45 10.68 -4.16
C ASN A 122 -8.19 9.47 -3.59
N LYS A 123 -9.41 9.15 -4.07
CA LYS A 123 -10.14 7.93 -3.68
C LYS A 123 -9.38 6.68 -4.13
N GLU A 124 -8.90 6.65 -5.37
CA GLU A 124 -8.09 5.55 -5.91
C GLU A 124 -6.75 5.38 -5.15
N ILE A 125 -6.05 6.48 -4.88
CA ILE A 125 -4.81 6.48 -4.09
C ILE A 125 -5.07 5.94 -2.67
N ARG A 126 -6.20 6.30 -2.04
CA ARG A 126 -6.58 5.76 -0.72
C ARG A 126 -6.85 4.25 -0.80
N ALA A 127 -7.56 3.78 -1.81
CA ALA A 127 -7.81 2.35 -2.01
C ALA A 127 -6.50 1.56 -2.19
N LEU A 128 -5.57 2.05 -3.01
CA LEU A 128 -4.25 1.44 -3.19
C LEU A 128 -3.43 1.41 -1.90
N LYS A 129 -3.47 2.48 -1.09
CA LYS A 129 -2.82 2.52 0.23
C LYS A 129 -3.40 1.49 1.20
N ARG A 130 -4.73 1.28 1.19
CA ARG A 130 -5.40 0.25 1.99
C ARG A 130 -4.97 -1.14 1.56
N ALA A 131 -5.03 -1.44 0.26
CA ALA A 131 -4.56 -2.71 -0.28
C ALA A 131 -3.09 -3.02 0.10
N ALA A 132 -2.20 -2.02 0.00
CA ALA A 132 -0.81 -2.16 0.45
C ALA A 132 -0.70 -2.40 1.97
N HIS A 133 -1.55 -1.77 2.78
CA HIS A 133 -1.58 -2.00 4.22
C HIS A 133 -2.06 -3.42 4.56
N GLU A 134 -3.16 -3.86 3.95
CA GLU A 134 -3.72 -5.19 4.12
C GLU A 134 -2.72 -6.29 3.74
N LEU A 135 -2.02 -6.14 2.62
CA LEU A 135 -0.95 -7.06 2.20
C LEU A 135 0.16 -7.16 3.26
N ARG A 136 0.58 -6.03 3.85
CA ARG A 136 1.56 -6.06 4.95
C ARG A 136 1.01 -6.75 6.19
N MET A 137 -0.27 -6.56 6.51
CA MET A 137 -0.91 -7.23 7.64
C MET A 137 -1.04 -8.73 7.41
N GLN A 138 -1.37 -9.17 6.18
CA GLN A 138 -1.39 -10.58 5.80
C GLN A 138 0.00 -11.22 5.94
N ASN A 139 1.05 -10.58 5.40
CA ASN A 139 2.42 -11.08 5.54
C ASN A 139 2.85 -11.18 7.02
N MET A 140 2.44 -10.22 7.87
CA MET A 140 2.69 -10.29 9.31
C MET A 140 1.96 -11.45 9.98
N LYS A 141 0.71 -11.73 9.60
CA LYS A 141 -0.05 -12.88 10.10
C LYS A 141 0.56 -14.20 9.65
N GLU A 142 0.99 -14.31 8.39
CA GLU A 142 1.71 -15.48 7.88
C GLU A 142 3.02 -15.71 8.67
N PHE A 143 3.74 -14.64 9.00
CA PHE A 143 4.93 -14.73 9.85
C PHE A 143 4.60 -15.14 11.28
N GLU A 144 3.54 -14.60 11.88
CA GLU A 144 3.12 -15.00 13.23
C GLU A 144 2.71 -16.48 13.29
N ALA A 145 2.11 -17.02 12.22
CA ALA A 145 1.69 -18.41 12.15
C ALA A 145 2.86 -19.42 12.16
N ILE A 146 4.06 -19.02 11.74
CA ILE A 146 5.25 -19.91 11.80
C ILE A 146 5.95 -19.89 13.16
N LEU A 147 5.51 -19.05 14.10
CA LEU A 147 6.11 -18.90 15.43
C LEU A 147 5.46 -19.80 16.48
N THR A 148 6.24 -20.16 17.49
CA THR A 148 5.72 -20.83 18.70
C THR A 148 5.02 -19.84 19.62
N LYS A 149 4.19 -20.32 20.55
CA LYS A 149 3.52 -19.49 21.57
C LYS A 149 4.50 -18.65 22.41
N LYS A 150 5.69 -19.19 22.71
CA LYS A 150 6.74 -18.47 23.45
C LYS A 150 7.32 -17.32 22.60
N GLN A 151 7.59 -17.60 21.33
CA GLN A 151 8.08 -16.59 20.37
C GLN A 151 7.05 -15.49 20.11
N LEU A 152 5.76 -15.82 20.01
CA LEU A 152 4.68 -14.83 19.85
C LEU A 152 4.60 -13.85 21.03
N LYS A 153 4.76 -14.35 22.27
CA LYS A 153 4.81 -13.49 23.46
C LYS A 153 5.99 -12.53 23.42
N GLU A 154 7.17 -13.00 23.02
CA GLU A 154 8.35 -12.15 22.87
C GLU A 154 8.19 -11.15 21.72
N LEU A 155 7.64 -11.57 20.58
CA LEU A 155 7.32 -10.68 19.46
C LEU A 155 6.39 -9.55 19.88
N LYS A 156 5.37 -9.84 20.70
CA LYS A 156 4.45 -8.82 21.23
C LYS A 156 5.19 -7.79 22.09
N LYS A 157 6.08 -8.24 23.00
CA LYS A 157 6.92 -7.34 23.80
C LYS A 157 7.80 -6.45 22.92
N MET A 158 8.45 -7.03 21.91
CA MET A 158 9.25 -6.28 20.94
C MET A 158 8.45 -5.21 20.21
N LYS A 159 7.20 -5.52 19.81
CA LYS A 159 6.29 -4.55 19.17
C LYS A 159 5.92 -3.41 20.12
N ASP A 160 5.61 -3.72 21.39
CA ASP A 160 5.23 -2.72 22.40
C ASP A 160 6.41 -1.82 22.77
N GLU A 161 7.60 -2.37 22.94
CA GLU A 161 8.85 -1.62 23.12
C GLU A 161 9.14 -0.71 21.92
N GLY A 162 9.02 -1.24 20.70
CA GLY A 162 9.18 -0.48 19.46
C GLY A 162 8.18 0.68 19.37
N ARG A 163 6.91 0.44 19.71
CA ARG A 163 5.88 1.49 19.77
C ARG A 163 6.22 2.58 20.79
N LYS A 164 6.66 2.20 22.00
CA LYS A 164 7.09 3.16 23.03
C LYS A 164 8.30 3.97 22.59
N LYS A 165 9.29 3.34 21.95
CA LYS A 165 10.48 4.04 21.43
C LYS A 165 10.10 5.02 20.33
N PHE A 166 9.27 4.59 19.38
CA PHE A 166 8.72 5.44 18.32
C PHE A 166 7.96 6.63 18.89
N GLU A 167 7.07 6.40 19.86
CA GLU A 167 6.30 7.48 20.49
C GLU A 167 7.20 8.47 21.24
N LYS A 168 8.23 7.99 21.95
CA LYS A 168 9.21 8.86 22.61
C LYS A 168 10.00 9.69 21.60
N GLU A 169 10.48 9.08 20.52
CA GLU A 169 11.25 9.78 19.48
C GLU A 169 10.38 10.78 18.69
N HIS A 170 9.15 10.41 18.33
CA HIS A 170 8.21 11.31 17.67
C HIS A 170 7.75 12.47 18.55
N LYS A 171 7.58 12.26 19.87
CA LYS A 171 7.29 13.35 20.81
C LYS A 171 8.51 14.27 21.01
N LYS A 172 9.71 13.71 21.06
CA LYS A 172 10.96 14.48 21.27
C LYS A 172 11.37 15.31 20.07
N ASN A 173 11.22 14.79 18.86
CA ASN A 173 11.75 15.45 17.66
C ASN A 173 10.77 16.42 17.00
N GLY A 174 9.54 16.55 17.53
CA GLY A 174 8.48 17.33 16.89
C GLY A 174 8.25 16.90 15.42
N HIS A 175 7.31 17.55 14.74
CA HIS A 175 7.50 17.70 13.30
C HIS A 175 8.59 18.75 13.14
N PRO A 176 9.62 18.58 12.27
CA PRO A 176 10.47 19.71 11.90
C PRO A 176 9.54 20.85 11.48
N PRO A 177 9.80 22.11 11.90
CA PRO A 177 9.00 23.23 11.44
C PRO A 177 8.94 23.13 9.93
N PHE A 178 7.72 23.11 9.38
CA PHE A 178 7.55 23.24 7.93
C PHE A 178 8.33 24.50 7.55
N GLY A 179 9.30 24.36 6.64
CA GLY A 179 10.18 25.46 6.26
C GLY A 179 9.40 26.72 5.88
N PRO A 180 10.04 27.90 5.92
CA PRO A 180 9.38 29.18 5.65
C PRO A 180 8.74 29.15 4.26
N GLY A 181 7.41 29.01 4.21
CA GLY A 181 6.66 28.81 2.97
C GLY A 181 5.33 28.06 3.13
N PHE A 182 5.12 27.35 4.25
CA PHE A 182 3.77 26.95 4.65
C PHE A 182 3.22 28.03 5.59
N GLY A 183 2.16 28.71 5.15
CA GLY A 183 1.53 29.83 5.85
C GLY A 183 1.09 29.51 7.28
N PRO A 184 0.66 30.54 8.04
CA PRO A 184 0.31 30.39 9.44
C PRO A 184 -0.70 29.26 9.63
N LYS A 185 -0.40 28.41 10.62
CA LYS A 185 -1.29 27.38 11.12
C LYS A 185 -2.60 28.08 11.52
N PRO A 186 -3.79 27.60 11.12
CA PRO A 186 -5.03 28.18 11.63
C PRO A 186 -5.01 28.09 13.16
N ASP A 187 -5.16 29.24 13.82
CA ASP A 187 -5.26 29.36 15.28
C ASP A 187 -6.60 28.75 15.71
N GLY A 188 -6.58 27.44 15.94
CA GLY A 188 -7.71 26.69 16.45
C GLY A 188 -7.21 25.45 17.18
N PRO A 189 -7.84 25.07 18.30
CA PRO A 189 -7.49 23.83 18.98
C PRO A 189 -7.65 22.66 18.00
N ARG A 190 -6.61 21.82 17.94
CA ARG A 190 -6.70 20.50 17.31
C ARG A 190 -7.88 19.78 17.96
N PRO A 191 -8.86 19.24 17.21
CA PRO A 191 -9.93 18.47 17.80
C PRO A 191 -9.32 17.28 18.55
N GLU A 192 -9.33 17.34 19.88
CA GLU A 192 -9.09 16.22 20.79
C GLU A 192 -10.32 15.31 20.72
N GLY A 193 -10.46 14.61 19.59
CA GLY A 193 -11.50 13.62 19.36
C GLY A 193 -10.87 12.24 19.22
N PRO A 194 -11.45 11.17 19.80
CA PRO A 194 -10.98 9.81 19.54
C PRO A 194 -11.02 9.51 18.04
N CYS A 195 -10.12 8.64 17.58
CA CYS A 195 -10.14 8.13 16.21
C CYS A 195 -11.58 7.70 15.86
N PRO A 196 -12.10 8.06 14.67
CA PRO A 196 -13.42 7.62 14.27
C PRO A 196 -13.48 6.08 14.34
N PRO A 197 -14.51 5.51 14.97
CA PRO A 197 -14.65 4.06 15.03
C PRO A 197 -14.75 3.50 13.61
N PRO A 198 -14.29 2.24 13.39
CA PRO A 198 -14.52 1.59 12.11
C PRO A 198 -16.02 1.58 11.79
N PRO A 199 -16.40 1.73 10.51
CA PRO A 199 -17.81 1.66 10.12
C PRO A 199 -18.40 0.33 10.62
N ALA A 200 -19.58 0.41 11.24
CA ALA A 200 -20.31 -0.75 11.68
C ALA A 200 -20.50 -1.70 10.49
N ALA A 201 -20.27 -3.00 10.72
CA ALA A 201 -20.59 -4.01 9.72
C ALA A 201 -22.07 -3.89 9.36
N GLU A 202 -22.35 -3.66 8.08
CA GLU A 202 -23.71 -3.70 7.56
C GLU A 202 -24.33 -5.07 7.91
N PRO A 203 -25.59 -5.11 8.36
CA PRO A 203 -26.25 -6.37 8.63
C PRO A 203 -26.32 -7.16 7.34
N ALA A 204 -25.92 -8.43 7.41
CA ALA A 204 -26.16 -9.37 6.32
C ALA A 204 -27.68 -9.46 6.10
N ASP A 205 -28.13 -8.93 4.97
CA ASP A 205 -29.49 -9.16 4.48
C ASP A 205 -29.72 -10.68 4.40
N LYS A 206 -30.82 -11.11 5.02
CA LYS A 206 -31.33 -12.48 4.98
C LYS A 206 -32.25 -12.66 3.79
#